data_AF-A0A2M7R335-F1
#
_entry.id   AF-A0A2M7R335-F1
#
_cell.length_a   1.000
_cell.length_b   1.000
_cell.length_c   1.000
_cell.angle_alpha   90.00
_cell.angle_beta   90.00
_cell.angle_gamma   90.00
#
_symmetry.space_group_name_H-M   'P 1'
#
loop_
_entity.id
_entity.type
_entity.pdbx_description
1 polymer ?
#
loop_
_entity_poly.entity_id
_entity_poly.type
_entity_poly.pdbx_seq_one_letter_code
_entity_poly.pdbx_strand_id
1 'polypeptide(L)'
;MPKLIPSKKFLEDIEKVRSNVVLRKNIAKTLNQLETNPLHPGLHLERIVNDPTAWSVRIDRRYRLSFDPCKLLPAGNPDWSDTIFLLRVLDHDDLYKNPR
;
A
#
# COMPACT_ATOMS: atom_id res chain seq x y z
N MET A 1 -4.60 -15.63 -2.91
CA MET A 1 -3.67 -14.52 -2.66
C MET A 1 -4.17 -13.34 -3.48
N PRO A 2 -4.32 -12.16 -2.87
CA PRO A 2 -4.82 -10.97 -3.56
C PRO A 2 -3.93 -10.63 -4.74
N LYS A 3 -4.53 -10.29 -5.88
CA LYS A 3 -3.79 -9.78 -7.04
C LYS A 3 -3.46 -8.31 -6.81
N LEU A 4 -2.19 -7.92 -6.94
CA LEU A 4 -1.78 -6.52 -6.83
C LEU A 4 -1.84 -5.84 -8.20
N ILE A 5 -2.59 -4.74 -8.31
CA ILE A 5 -2.70 -3.95 -9.56
C ILE A 5 -2.15 -2.55 -9.32
N PRO A 6 -1.07 -2.13 -10.01
CA PRO A 6 -0.51 -0.81 -9.81
C PRO A 6 -1.30 0.29 -10.52
N SER A 7 -1.48 1.43 -9.85
CA SER A 7 -1.91 2.67 -10.50
C SER A 7 -0.75 3.29 -11.30
N LYS A 8 -1.08 4.24 -12.20
CA LYS A 8 -0.08 5.04 -12.91
C LYS A 8 0.80 5.83 -11.93
N LYS A 9 0.22 6.40 -10.88
CA LYS A 9 0.94 7.19 -9.88
C LYS A 9 1.89 6.35 -9.04
N PHE A 10 1.49 5.12 -8.70
CA PHE A 10 2.37 4.16 -8.07
C PHE A 10 3.62 3.91 -8.94
N LEU A 11 3.44 3.66 -10.24
CA LEU A 11 4.57 3.46 -11.16
C LEU A 11 5.48 4.70 -11.25
N GLU A 12 4.90 5.91 -11.29
CA GLU A 12 5.65 7.16 -11.23
C GLU A 12 6.48 7.28 -9.94
N ASP A 13 5.92 6.87 -8.79
CA ASP A 13 6.62 6.92 -7.50
C ASP A 13 7.75 5.87 -7.41
N ILE A 14 7.53 4.67 -7.95
CA ILE A 14 8.57 3.63 -8.05
C ILE A 14 9.76 4.12 -8.90
N GLU A 15 9.49 4.80 -10.01
CA GLU A 15 10.55 5.33 -10.88
C GLU A 15 11.40 6.39 -10.16
N LYS A 16 10.78 7.24 -9.32
CA LYS A 16 11.52 8.25 -8.53
C LYS A 16 12.50 7.62 -7.54
N VAL A 17 12.19 6.42 -7.03
CA VAL A 17 13.05 5.72 -6.06
C VAL A 17 13.95 4.68 -6.70
N ARG A 18 14.04 4.64 -8.04
CA ARG A 18 14.78 3.62 -8.80
C ARG A 18 16.24 3.48 -8.40
N SER A 19 16.88 4.57 -7.99
CA SER A 19 18.30 4.60 -7.58
C SER A 19 18.51 4.16 -6.12
N ASN A 20 17.46 4.17 -5.30
CA ASN A 20 17.55 3.79 -3.89
C ASN A 20 17.35 2.28 -3.71
N VAL A 21 18.45 1.53 -3.77
CA VAL A 21 18.44 0.06 -3.69
C VAL A 21 17.77 -0.45 -2.41
N VAL A 22 18.00 0.21 -1.27
CA VAL A 22 17.46 -0.21 0.03
C VAL A 22 15.94 -0.05 0.04
N LEU A 23 15.44 1.13 -0.37
CA LEU A 23 14.01 1.39 -0.41
C LEU A 23 13.28 0.45 -1.37
N ARG A 24 13.85 0.18 -2.55
CA ARG A 24 13.27 -0.79 -3.50
C ARG A 24 13.15 -2.20 -2.91
N LYS A 25 14.17 -2.66 -2.16
CA LYS A 25 14.11 -3.97 -1.47
C LYS A 25 13.00 -3.98 -0.42
N ASN A 26 12.84 -2.90 0.34
CA ASN A 26 11.77 -2.79 1.34
C ASN A 26 10.39 -2.77 0.68
N ILE A 27 10.23 -2.05 -0.44
CA ILE A 27 8.98 -2.05 -1.23
C ILE A 27 8.67 -3.47 -1.72
N ALA A 28 9.62 -4.15 -2.36
CA ALA A 28 9.42 -5.51 -2.86
C ALA A 28 9.03 -6.49 -1.73
N LYS A 29 9.68 -6.39 -0.57
CA LYS A 29 9.32 -7.17 0.62
C LYS A 29 7.89 -6.87 1.08
N THR A 30 7.51 -5.60 1.12
CA THR A 30 6.18 -5.14 1.53
C THR A 30 5.11 -5.65 0.57
N LEU A 31 5.34 -5.56 -0.74
CA LEU A 31 4.45 -6.10 -1.77
C LEU A 31 4.29 -7.61 -1.64
N ASN A 32 5.39 -8.35 -1.45
CA ASN A 32 5.33 -9.80 -1.24
C ASN A 32 4.54 -10.16 0.03
N GLN A 33 4.72 -9.41 1.12
CA GLN A 33 3.91 -9.60 2.34
C GLN A 33 2.44 -9.28 2.10
N LEU A 34 2.14 -8.20 1.38
CA LEU A 34 0.77 -7.82 1.04
C LEU A 34 0.10 -8.88 0.15
N GLU A 35 0.82 -9.48 -0.80
CA GLU A 35 0.30 -10.54 -1.67
C GLU A 35 0.11 -11.88 -0.93
N THR A 36 0.99 -12.21 0.00
CA THR A 36 0.97 -13.52 0.69
C THR A 36 0.17 -13.52 1.98
N ASN A 37 0.20 -12.42 2.74
CA ASN A 37 -0.49 -12.24 4.02
C ASN A 37 -0.74 -10.74 4.31
N PRO A 38 -1.83 -10.15 3.78
CA PRO A 38 -2.21 -8.75 4.03
C PRO A 38 -2.34 -8.35 5.50
N LEU A 39 -2.58 -9.32 6.39
CA LEU A 39 -2.75 -9.11 7.83
C LEU A 39 -1.47 -9.36 8.63
N HIS A 40 -0.33 -9.49 7.95
CA HIS A 40 0.96 -9.67 8.61
C HIS A 40 1.26 -8.47 9.54
N PRO A 41 1.59 -8.69 10.83
CA PRO A 41 1.71 -7.59 11.81
C PRO A 41 2.79 -6.57 11.45
N GLY A 42 3.84 -6.99 10.75
CA GLY A 42 4.90 -6.10 10.26
C GLY A 42 4.46 -5.11 9.17
N LEU A 43 3.30 -5.30 8.53
CA LEU A 43 2.75 -4.36 7.57
C LEU A 43 2.18 -3.11 8.25
N HIS A 44 1.85 -3.17 9.56
CA HIS A 44 1.21 -2.07 10.28
C HIS A 44 0.04 -1.48 9.49
N LEU A 45 -0.90 -2.35 9.14
CA LEU A 45 -2.04 -2.02 8.32
C LEU A 45 -2.95 -0.99 9.03
N GLU A 46 -3.19 0.14 8.37
CA GLU A 46 -3.96 1.26 8.92
C GLU A 46 -4.90 1.84 7.85
N ARG A 47 -6.13 2.17 8.23
CA ARG A 47 -7.06 2.88 7.35
C ARG A 47 -6.67 4.37 7.29
N ILE A 48 -6.63 4.94 6.09
CA ILE A 48 -6.30 6.36 5.93
C ILE A 48 -7.51 7.19 6.37
N VAL A 49 -7.34 8.02 7.39
CA VAL A 49 -8.45 8.80 7.98
C VAL A 49 -9.06 9.78 6.97
N ASN A 50 -8.21 10.39 6.12
CA ASN A 50 -8.64 11.39 5.14
C ASN A 50 -9.23 10.78 3.86
N ASP A 51 -9.10 9.47 3.66
CA ASP A 51 -9.73 8.75 2.55
C ASP A 51 -10.26 7.40 3.08
N PRO A 52 -11.55 7.31 3.40
CA PRO A 52 -12.13 6.12 4.03
C PRO A 52 -12.07 4.88 3.14
N THR A 53 -11.78 5.01 1.85
CA THR A 53 -11.63 3.88 0.92
C THR A 53 -10.20 3.37 0.83
N ALA A 54 -9.22 4.19 1.24
CA ALA A 54 -7.81 3.85 1.15
C ALA A 54 -7.25 3.33 2.48
N TRP A 55 -6.28 2.43 2.33
CA TRP A 55 -5.51 1.83 3.40
C TRP A 55 -4.04 2.10 3.17
N SER A 56 -3.25 2.00 4.23
CA SER A 56 -1.81 2.16 4.18
C SER A 56 -1.11 1.04 4.92
N VAL A 57 0.08 0.70 4.43
CA VAL A 57 1.03 -0.18 5.10
C VAL A 57 2.40 0.47 5.16
N ARG A 58 3.16 0.08 6.17
CA ARG A 58 4.51 0.56 6.42
C ARG A 58 5.53 -0.15 5.56
N ILE A 59 6.31 0.63 4.81
CA ILE A 59 7.50 0.14 4.09
C ILE A 59 8.73 0.23 5.01
N ASP A 60 8.93 1.41 5.60
CA ASP A 60 9.95 1.68 6.61
C ASP A 60 9.49 2.78 7.58
N ARG A 61 10.40 3.39 8.36
CA ARG A 61 10.03 4.45 9.29
C ARG A 61 9.40 5.66 8.59
N ARG A 62 9.87 6.01 7.39
CA ARG A 62 9.49 7.19 6.63
C ARG A 62 8.40 6.91 5.59
N TYR A 63 8.55 5.85 4.81
CA TYR A 63 7.72 5.56 3.65
C TYR A 63 6.52 4.67 3.98
N ARG A 64 5.44 4.91 3.25
CA ARG A 64 4.17 4.18 3.28
C ARG A 64 3.74 3.83 1.85
N LEU A 65 3.05 2.72 1.73
CA LEU A 65 2.32 2.31 0.53
C LEU A 65 0.83 2.52 0.81
N SER A 66 0.14 3.32 0.02
CA SER A 66 -1.33 3.35 0.03
C SER A 66 -1.92 2.41 -1.03
N PHE A 67 -3.09 1.86 -0.73
CA PHE A 67 -3.83 1.02 -1.66
C PHE A 67 -5.33 1.05 -1.35
N ASP A 68 -6.13 0.57 -2.31
CA ASP A 68 -7.57 0.32 -2.17
C ASP A 68 -7.82 -1.20 -2.25
N PRO A 69 -8.48 -1.83 -1.27
CA PRO A 69 -8.79 -3.26 -1.30
C PRO A 69 -9.90 -3.65 -2.29
N CYS A 70 -10.44 -2.70 -3.07
CA CYS A 70 -11.46 -2.81 -4.13
C CYS A 70 -12.83 -3.36 -3.72
N LYS A 71 -12.88 -4.24 -2.72
CA LYS A 71 -14.08 -4.92 -2.27
C LYS A 71 -14.12 -5.00 -0.76
N LEU A 72 -15.32 -4.77 -0.24
CA LEU A 72 -15.64 -4.89 1.17
C LEU A 72 -16.56 -6.09 1.35
N LEU A 73 -16.35 -6.83 2.43
CA LEU A 73 -17.27 -7.83 2.93
C LEU A 73 -18.56 -7.15 3.44
N PRO A 74 -19.69 -7.88 3.57
CA PRO A 74 -20.94 -7.32 4.08
C PRO A 74 -20.82 -6.63 5.45
N ALA A 75 -19.86 -7.07 6.27
CA ALA A 75 -19.54 -6.47 7.57
C ALA A 75 -18.74 -5.15 7.49
N GLY A 76 -18.43 -4.66 6.29
CA GLY A 76 -17.69 -3.42 6.05
C GLY A 76 -16.16 -3.54 6.08
N ASN A 77 -15.62 -4.71 6.42
CA ASN A 77 -14.19 -4.97 6.39
C ASN A 77 -13.70 -5.27 4.97
N PRO A 78 -12.46 -4.92 4.61
CA PRO A 78 -11.90 -5.31 3.31
C PRO A 78 -11.86 -6.82 3.09
N ASP A 79 -12.14 -7.23 1.86
CA ASP A 79 -11.92 -8.59 1.39
C ASP A 79 -10.44 -8.76 0.99
N TRP A 80 -9.60 -9.09 1.97
CA TRP A 80 -8.15 -9.29 1.78
C TRP A 80 -7.78 -10.44 0.84
N SER A 81 -8.75 -11.24 0.40
CA SER A 81 -8.53 -12.30 -0.58
C SER A 81 -8.70 -11.83 -2.02
N ASP A 82 -9.33 -10.67 -2.23
CA ASP A 82 -9.61 -10.08 -3.53
C ASP A 82 -8.48 -9.14 -4.00
N THR A 83 -8.66 -8.51 -5.15
CA THR A 83 -7.69 -7.62 -5.78
C THR A 83 -7.37 -6.41 -4.89
N ILE A 84 -6.09 -6.05 -4.80
CA ILE A 84 -5.63 -4.84 -4.14
C ILE A 84 -5.07 -3.88 -5.19
N PHE A 85 -5.62 -2.68 -5.26
CA PHE A 85 -5.18 -1.63 -6.18
C PHE A 85 -4.17 -0.71 -5.50
N LEU A 86 -2.92 -0.74 -5.94
CA LEU A 86 -1.82 0.05 -5.36
C LEU A 86 -1.91 1.50 -5.82
N LEU A 87 -2.01 2.43 -4.88
CA LEU A 87 -2.24 3.84 -5.15
C LEU A 87 -0.93 4.61 -5.26
N ARG A 88 -0.19 4.76 -4.15
CA ARG A 88 1.00 5.62 -4.05
C ARG A 88 2.08 5.03 -3.16
N VAL A 89 3.33 5.45 -3.37
CA VAL A 89 4.43 5.27 -2.41
C VAL A 89 4.95 6.65 -2.04
N LEU A 90 4.70 7.07 -0.80
CA LEU A 90 5.03 8.40 -0.31
C LEU A 90 5.62 8.31 1.09
N ASP A 91 6.22 9.40 1.58
CA ASP A 91 6.45 9.51 3.02
C ASP A 91 5.13 9.74 3.76
N HIS A 92 5.18 9.56 5.07
CA HIS A 92 4.00 9.64 5.94
C HIS A 92 3.20 10.93 5.72
N ASP A 93 3.87 12.09 5.76
CA ASP A 93 3.17 13.38 5.74
C ASP A 93 2.55 13.67 4.36
N ASP A 94 3.26 13.32 3.29
CA ASP A 94 2.75 13.48 1.93
C ASP A 94 1.59 12.52 1.64
N LEU A 95 1.61 11.31 2.22
CA LEU A 95 0.53 10.33 2.07
C LEU A 95 -0.79 10.87 2.63
N TYR A 96 -0.78 11.49 3.81
CA TYR A 96 -2.01 12.00 4.42
C TYR A 96 -2.52 13.29 3.74
N LYS A 97 -1.68 13.99 2.99
CA LYS A 97 -2.09 15.13 2.15
C LYS A 97 -2.66 14.67 0.80
N ASN A 98 -2.05 13.67 0.17
CA ASN A 98 -2.40 13.20 -1.17
C ASN A 98 -2.34 11.67 -1.27
N PRO A 99 -3.32 10.94 -0.71
CA PRO A 99 -3.26 9.47 -0.59
C PRO A 99 -3.45 8.72 -1.92
N ARG A 100 -3.90 9.40 -2.99
CA ARG A 100 -4.22 8.85 -4.32
C ARG A 100 -3.33 9.41 -5.43
#